data_AF-A0A562VCB2-F1
#
_entry.id   AF-A0A562VCB2-F1
#
_cell.length_a   1.000
_cell.length_b   1.000
_cell.length_c   1.000
_cell.angle_alpha   90.00
_cell.angle_beta   90.00
_cell.angle_gamma   90.00
#
_symmetry.space_group_name_H-M   'P 1'
#
loop_
_entity.id
_entity.type
_entity.pdbx_description
1 polymer ?
#
loop_
_entity_poly.entity_id
_entity_poly.type
_entity_poly.pdbx_seq_one_letter_code
_entity_poly.pdbx_strand_id
1 'polypeptide(L)'
;MVDVTVEVSGGAAVAADVSAWIARIPSAAELGVRFTGESLTATVSSPPQLATLAMAVATFLRTRPVDARPTVTATAVNGESLELTTTPDPNRIRSAYIAMDRRPAPAPDPGPDVVDAEIVEP
;
A
#
# COMPACT_ATOMS: atom_id res chain seq x y z
N MET A 1 -1.07 -3.68 13.44
CA MET A 1 -2.02 -2.76 12.76
C MET A 1 -1.16 -1.97 11.81
N VAL A 2 -1.52 -1.99 10.54
CA VAL A 2 -0.72 -1.47 9.44
C VAL A 2 -1.51 -0.37 8.76
N ASP A 3 -0.96 0.82 8.73
CA ASP A 3 -1.46 1.89 7.88
C ASP A 3 -0.90 1.68 6.46
N VAL A 4 -1.80 1.58 5.49
CA VAL A 4 -1.46 1.45 4.08
C VAL A 4 -1.96 2.65 3.29
N THR A 5 -1.10 3.19 2.44
CA THR A 5 -1.45 4.16 1.41
C THR A 5 -1.72 3.39 0.13
N VAL A 6 -2.93 3.54 -0.40
CA VAL A 6 -3.36 2.98 -1.68
C VAL A 6 -3.22 4.06 -2.75
N GLU A 7 -2.27 3.83 -3.65
CA GLU A 7 -1.99 4.69 -4.80
C GLU A 7 -2.72 4.14 -6.03
N VAL A 8 -3.36 5.01 -6.80
CA VAL A 8 -4.17 4.65 -7.97
C VAL A 8 -3.65 5.43 -9.18
N SER A 9 -3.24 4.73 -10.23
CA SER A 9 -2.89 5.40 -11.49
C SER A 9 -4.15 5.87 -12.22
N GLY A 10 -4.05 6.98 -12.97
CA GLY A 10 -5.20 7.57 -13.69
C GLY A 10 -5.80 8.81 -13.02
N GLY A 11 -5.18 9.33 -11.95
CA GLY A 11 -5.49 10.63 -11.35
C GLY A 11 -6.66 10.64 -10.38
N ALA A 12 -6.94 11.81 -9.80
CA ALA A 12 -7.91 12.01 -8.72
C ALA A 12 -9.32 11.43 -8.99
N ALA A 13 -9.82 11.51 -10.24
CA ALA A 13 -11.15 11.01 -10.59
C ALA A 13 -11.26 9.48 -10.45
N VAL A 14 -10.23 8.75 -10.88
CA VAL A 14 -10.20 7.29 -10.78
C VAL A 14 -10.01 6.86 -9.32
N ALA A 15 -9.18 7.57 -8.57
CA ALA A 15 -9.02 7.32 -7.14
C ALA A 15 -10.33 7.57 -6.35
N ALA A 16 -11.10 8.61 -6.70
CA ALA A 16 -12.42 8.86 -6.13
C ALA A 16 -13.42 7.73 -6.46
N ASP A 17 -13.40 7.23 -7.71
CA ASP A 17 -14.23 6.09 -8.10
C ASP A 17 -13.88 4.80 -7.33
N VAL A 18 -12.58 4.53 -7.12
CA VAL A 18 -12.11 3.40 -6.30
C VAL A 18 -12.59 3.56 -4.86
N SER A 19 -12.46 4.76 -4.28
CA SER A 19 -12.94 5.07 -2.93
C SER A 19 -14.44 4.79 -2.77
N ALA A 20 -15.24 5.34 -3.70
CA ALA A 20 -16.69 5.14 -3.72
C ALA A 20 -17.05 3.67 -3.89
N TRP A 21 -16.27 2.91 -4.66
CA TRP A 21 -16.46 1.47 -4.82
C TRP A 21 -16.18 0.70 -3.54
N ILE A 22 -15.06 0.99 -2.87
CA ILE A 22 -14.70 0.38 -1.59
C ILE A 22 -15.78 0.66 -0.54
N ALA A 23 -16.28 1.90 -0.47
CA ALA A 23 -17.34 2.29 0.46
C ALA A 23 -18.69 1.55 0.23
N ARG A 24 -18.93 1.01 -0.96
CA ARG A 24 -20.14 0.19 -1.25
C ARG A 24 -20.08 -1.22 -0.67
N ILE A 25 -18.90 -1.69 -0.27
CA ILE A 25 -18.69 -3.03 0.28
C ILE A 25 -18.68 -2.91 1.81
N PRO A 26 -19.70 -3.43 2.53
CA PRO A 26 -19.83 -3.22 3.97
C PRO A 26 -18.57 -3.59 4.76
N SER A 27 -17.98 -4.74 4.47
CA SER A 27 -16.76 -5.22 5.11
C SER A 27 -15.52 -4.37 4.80
N ALA A 28 -15.52 -3.63 3.69
CA ALA A 28 -14.43 -2.74 3.32
C ALA A 28 -14.64 -1.31 3.83
N ALA A 29 -15.90 -0.90 4.06
CA ALA A 29 -16.23 0.37 4.70
C ALA A 29 -15.72 0.44 6.16
N GLU A 30 -15.66 -0.70 6.84
CA GLU A 30 -15.06 -0.83 8.19
C GLU A 30 -13.56 -0.52 8.24
N LEU A 31 -12.87 -0.49 7.09
CA LEU A 31 -11.44 -0.17 7.01
C LEU A 31 -11.16 1.34 7.12
N GLY A 32 -12.22 2.16 7.19
CA GLY A 32 -12.11 3.60 7.41
C GLY A 32 -11.32 4.32 6.31
N VAL A 33 -11.45 3.86 5.06
CA VAL A 33 -10.68 4.38 3.93
C VAL A 33 -10.91 5.88 3.77
N ARG A 34 -9.83 6.67 3.80
CA ARG A 34 -9.85 8.12 3.61
C ARG A 34 -9.24 8.49 2.28
N PHE A 35 -9.86 9.43 1.60
CA PHE A 35 -9.35 9.98 0.35
C PHE A 35 -8.68 11.33 0.62
N THR A 36 -7.43 11.46 0.18
CA THR A 36 -6.66 12.70 0.30
C THR A 36 -6.02 13.04 -1.05
N GLY A 37 -6.62 13.97 -1.80
CA GLY A 37 -6.08 14.44 -3.07
C GLY A 37 -6.14 13.37 -4.17
N GLU A 38 -5.02 12.66 -4.39
CA GLU A 38 -4.91 11.58 -5.38
C GLU A 38 -4.66 10.21 -4.74
N SER A 39 -4.49 10.16 -3.42
CA SER A 39 -4.19 8.93 -2.68
C SER A 39 -5.33 8.53 -1.76
N LEU A 40 -5.48 7.22 -1.58
CA LEU A 40 -6.38 6.63 -0.60
C LEU A 40 -5.53 6.13 0.57
N THR A 41 -6.00 6.25 1.81
CA THR A 41 -5.35 5.64 2.97
C THR A 41 -6.33 4.72 3.67
N ALA A 42 -5.87 3.56 4.12
CA ALA A 42 -6.66 2.58 4.84
C ALA A 42 -5.84 2.02 6.00
N THR A 43 -6.49 1.75 7.12
CA THR A 43 -5.85 1.09 8.25
C THR A 43 -6.31 -0.35 8.31
N VAL A 44 -5.38 -1.30 8.14
CA VAL A 44 -5.66 -2.74 8.18
C VAL A 44 -5.02 -3.37 9.42
N SER A 45 -5.83 -4.05 10.21
CA SER A 45 -5.42 -4.67 11.47
C SER A 45 -5.13 -6.16 11.36
N SER A 46 -5.41 -6.77 10.20
CA SER A 46 -5.22 -8.21 10.00
C SER A 46 -5.12 -8.57 8.50
N PRO A 47 -4.53 -9.73 8.16
CA PRO A 47 -4.50 -10.21 6.77
C PRO A 47 -5.89 -10.30 6.10
N PRO A 48 -6.97 -10.75 6.79
CA PRO A 48 -8.32 -10.73 6.21
C PRO A 48 -8.86 -9.34 5.85
N GLN A 49 -8.44 -8.30 6.58
CA GLN A 49 -8.80 -6.91 6.26
C GLN A 49 -8.08 -6.44 5.00
N LEU A 50 -6.79 -6.75 4.85
CA LEU A 50 -6.06 -6.50 3.60
C LEU A 50 -6.64 -7.30 2.43
N ALA A 51 -7.07 -8.54 2.66
CA ALA A 51 -7.75 -9.34 1.64
C ALA A 51 -9.10 -8.74 1.23
N THR A 52 -9.86 -8.21 2.19
CA THR A 52 -11.12 -7.50 1.92
C THR A 52 -10.88 -6.28 1.03
N LEU A 53 -9.87 -5.47 1.34
CA LEU A 53 -9.47 -4.33 0.51
C LEU A 53 -9.06 -4.78 -0.91
N ALA A 54 -8.20 -5.80 -1.00
CA ALA A 54 -7.75 -6.35 -2.27
C ALA A 54 -8.91 -6.88 -3.12
N MET A 55 -9.88 -7.55 -2.51
CA MET A 55 -11.08 -8.06 -3.19
C MET A 55 -12.01 -6.94 -3.67
N ALA A 56 -12.17 -5.87 -2.86
CA ALA A 56 -12.94 -4.69 -3.25
C ALA A 56 -12.34 -4.04 -4.50
N VAL A 57 -11.02 -3.80 -4.49
CA VAL A 57 -10.29 -3.24 -5.63
C VAL A 57 -10.31 -4.19 -6.83
N ALA A 58 -10.11 -5.50 -6.63
CA ALA A 58 -10.19 -6.48 -7.70
C ALA A 58 -11.55 -6.46 -8.42
N THR A 59 -12.64 -6.29 -7.65
CA THR A 59 -13.98 -6.17 -8.21
C THR A 59 -14.13 -4.90 -9.04
N PHE A 60 -13.63 -3.75 -8.54
CA PHE A 60 -13.58 -2.52 -9.31
C PHE A 60 -12.79 -2.68 -10.62
N LEU A 61 -11.59 -3.27 -10.57
CA LEU A 61 -10.75 -3.45 -11.76
C LEU A 61 -11.42 -4.36 -12.81
N ARG A 62 -12.21 -5.34 -12.37
CA ARG A 62 -12.97 -6.21 -13.28
C ARG A 62 -14.11 -5.50 -13.99
N THR A 63 -14.63 -4.38 -13.48
CA THR A 63 -15.66 -3.58 -14.18
C THR A 63 -15.07 -2.68 -15.27
N ARG A 64 -13.73 -2.55 -15.34
CA ARG A 64 -13.02 -1.71 -16.31
C ARG A 64 -12.48 -2.53 -17.50
N PRO A 65 -12.48 -1.97 -18.73
CA PRO A 65 -11.78 -2.54 -19.89
C PRO A 65 -10.30 -2.77 -19.59
N VAL A 66 -9.69 -3.83 -20.15
CA VAL A 66 -8.30 -4.24 -19.84
C VAL A 66 -7.31 -3.11 -20.07
N ASP A 67 -7.47 -2.41 -21.18
CA ASP A 67 -6.69 -1.28 -21.70
C ASP A 67 -6.90 0.04 -20.92
N ALA A 68 -7.94 0.12 -20.09
CA ALA A 68 -8.26 1.29 -19.26
C ALA A 68 -8.20 0.99 -17.76
N ARG A 69 -7.63 -0.15 -17.36
CA ARG A 69 -7.49 -0.52 -15.95
C ARG A 69 -6.41 0.32 -15.28
N PRO A 70 -6.73 0.98 -14.16
CA PRO A 70 -5.70 1.62 -13.36
C PRO A 70 -4.86 0.56 -12.64
N THR A 71 -3.62 0.90 -12.37
CA THR A 71 -2.74 0.20 -11.45
C THR A 71 -3.08 0.69 -10.05
N VAL A 72 -3.25 -0.24 -9.12
CA VAL A 72 -3.54 0.08 -7.72
C VAL A 72 -2.52 -0.60 -6.83
N THR A 73 -1.80 0.16 -6.02
CA THR A 73 -0.74 -0.34 -5.15
C THR A 73 -1.02 0.06 -3.72
N ALA A 74 -1.01 -0.90 -2.79
CA ALA A 74 -1.07 -0.63 -1.36
C ALA A 74 0.35 -0.66 -0.77
N THR A 75 0.80 0.45 -0.21
CA THR A 75 2.14 0.63 0.35
C THR A 75 2.04 0.92 1.83
N ALA A 76 2.73 0.14 2.66
CA ALA A 76 2.79 0.37 4.10
C ALA A 76 3.87 1.41 4.46
N VAL A 77 3.79 1.95 5.68
CA VAL A 77 4.74 2.94 6.21
C VAL A 77 6.20 2.49 6.21
N ASN A 78 6.46 1.17 6.18
CA ASN A 78 7.80 0.61 6.14
C ASN A 78 8.35 0.44 4.70
N GLY A 79 7.60 0.87 3.68
CA GLY A 79 7.98 0.79 2.27
C GLY A 79 7.58 -0.52 1.57
N GLU A 80 7.08 -1.51 2.29
CA GLU A 80 6.56 -2.75 1.69
C GLU A 80 5.28 -2.44 0.91
N SER A 81 5.19 -2.98 -0.31
CA SER A 81 4.08 -2.71 -1.21
C SER A 81 3.44 -3.98 -1.78
N LEU A 82 2.16 -3.87 -2.12
CA LEU A 82 1.37 -4.92 -2.72
C LEU A 82 0.56 -4.34 -3.87
N GLU A 83 0.80 -4.85 -5.09
CA GLU A 83 -0.06 -4.56 -6.23
C GLU A 83 -1.41 -5.28 -6.09
N LEU A 84 -2.49 -4.51 -6.14
CA LEU A 84 -3.87 -5.00 -6.08
C LEU A 84 -4.36 -5.26 -7.51
N THR A 85 -4.53 -6.54 -7.84
CA THR A 85 -4.87 -6.96 -9.20
C THR A 85 -6.32 -7.45 -9.30
N THR A 86 -6.75 -7.78 -10.53
CA THR A 86 -8.06 -8.41 -10.77
C THR A 86 -8.16 -9.84 -10.24
N THR A 87 -7.06 -10.48 -9.82
CA THR A 87 -7.02 -11.85 -9.27
C THR A 87 -6.12 -11.87 -8.05
N PRO A 88 -6.63 -11.37 -6.90
CA PRO A 88 -5.86 -11.33 -5.67
C PRO A 88 -5.50 -12.74 -5.19
N ASP A 89 -4.21 -12.97 -4.90
CA ASP A 89 -3.71 -14.23 -4.36
C ASP A 89 -3.69 -14.16 -2.82
N PRO A 90 -4.49 -14.99 -2.11
CA PRO A 90 -4.53 -15.00 -0.65
C PRO A 90 -3.17 -15.23 0.03
N ASN A 91 -2.29 -16.03 -0.58
CA ASN A 91 -0.97 -16.30 -0.03
C ASN A 91 -0.06 -15.08 -0.16
N ARG A 92 -0.08 -14.40 -1.32
CA ARG A 92 0.65 -13.14 -1.51
C ARG A 92 0.14 -12.05 -0.57
N ILE A 93 -1.17 -11.91 -0.41
CA ILE A 93 -1.77 -10.94 0.52
C ILE A 93 -1.32 -11.20 1.95
N ARG A 94 -1.34 -12.46 2.39
CA ARG A 94 -0.87 -12.84 3.73
C ARG A 94 0.61 -12.52 3.92
N SER A 95 1.46 -12.90 2.96
CA SER A 95 2.90 -12.62 3.01
C SER A 95 3.19 -11.13 3.01
N ALA A 96 2.48 -10.36 2.18
CA ALA A 96 2.58 -8.91 2.14
C ALA A 96 2.16 -8.28 3.47
N TYR A 97 1.03 -8.68 4.06
CA TYR A 97 0.63 -8.19 5.38
C TYR A 97 1.71 -8.46 6.44
N ILE A 98 2.30 -9.67 6.46
CA ILE A 98 3.37 -10.01 7.40
C ILE A 98 4.59 -9.12 7.18
N ALA A 99 4.94 -8.80 5.93
CA ALA A 99 6.05 -7.90 5.62
C ALA A 99 5.72 -6.45 6.04
N MET A 100 4.51 -5.97 5.75
CA MET A 100 4.03 -4.63 6.09
C MET A 100 3.87 -4.39 7.60
N ASP A 101 3.55 -5.42 8.38
CA ASP A 101 3.43 -5.36 9.85
C ASP A 101 4.80 -5.44 10.55
N ARG A 102 5.87 -5.78 9.81
CA ARG A 102 7.23 -5.71 10.38
C ARG A 102 7.58 -4.24 10.63
N ARG A 103 8.11 -4.00 11.83
CA ARG A 103 8.67 -2.71 12.23
C ARG A 103 9.66 -2.25 11.15
N PRO A 104 9.64 -0.98 10.72
CA PRO A 104 10.62 -0.44 9.80
C PRO A 104 12.01 -0.82 10.31
N ALA A 105 12.88 -1.28 9.40
CA ALA A 105 14.28 -1.42 9.77
C ALA A 105 14.74 -0.07 10.35
N PRO A 106 15.48 -0.04 11.47
CA PRO A 106 16.10 1.19 11.90
C PRO A 106 16.86 1.75 10.70
N ALA A 107 16.72 3.04 10.44
CA ALA A 107 17.51 3.70 9.41
C ALA A 107 18.98 3.27 9.60
N PRO A 108 19.71 2.92 8.52
CA PRO A 108 21.12 2.63 8.66
C PRO A 108 21.72 3.79 9.44
N ASP A 109 22.33 3.48 10.59
CA ASP A 109 23.08 4.49 11.34
C ASP A 109 23.97 5.18 10.31
N PRO A 110 23.95 6.52 10.19
CA PRO A 110 25.00 7.20 9.48
C PRO A 110 26.27 6.88 10.27
N GLY A 111 26.93 5.79 9.89
CA GLY A 111 28.20 5.39 10.43
C GLY A 111 29.13 6.60 10.36
N PRO A 112 30.02 6.79 11.34
CA PRO A 112 30.89 7.95 11.34
C PRO A 112 31.56 8.02 9.97
N ASP A 113 31.33 9.12 9.26
CA ASP A 113 32.17 9.54 8.15
C ASP A 113 33.59 9.38 8.67
N VAL A 114 34.29 8.36 8.17
CA VAL A 114 35.72 8.23 8.39
C VAL A 114 36.30 9.37 7.58
N VAL A 115 36.41 10.52 8.23
CA VAL A 115 37.30 11.58 7.80
C VAL A 115 38.66 10.90 7.74
N ASP A 116 39.17 10.72 6.53
CA ASP A 116 40.54 10.29 6.28
C ASP A 116 41.44 11.39 6.88
N ALA A 117 41.72 11.26 8.18
CA ALA A 117 42.75 12.02 8.83
C ALA A 117 44.07 11.39 8.41
N GLU A 118 44.55 11.83 7.25
CA GLU A 118 45.97 11.71 6.88
C GLU A 118 46.77 12.47 7.94
N ILE A 119 47.05 11.79 9.05
CA ILE A 119 48.12 12.17 9.97
C ILE A 119 49.38 11.55 9.38
N VAL A 120 50.14 12.37 8.67
CA VAL A 120 51.58 12.17 8.51
C VAL A 120 52.27 13.42 9.04
N GLU A 121 52.57 13.39 10.33
CA GLU A 121 53.73 14.06 10.94
C GLU A 121 54.81 12.98 11.17
N PRO A 122 56.12 13.29 11.26
CA PRO A 122 56.78 14.60 11.45
C PRO A 122 57.73 15.06 10.32
#